data_AF-R9UCV9-F1
#
_entry.id   AF-R9UCV9-F1
#
_cell.length_a   1.000
_cell.length_b   1.000
_cell.length_c   1.000
_cell.angle_alpha   90.00
_cell.angle_beta   90.00
_cell.angle_gamma   90.00
#
_symmetry.space_group_name_H-M   'P 1'
#
loop_
_entity.id
_entity.type
_entity.pdbx_description
1 polymer ?
#
loop_
_entity_poly.entity_id
_entity_poly.type
_entity_poly.pdbx_seq_one_letter_code
_entity_poly.pdbx_strand_id
1 'polypeptide(L)'
;MAETPSPSFLVDEDEETFEHTLLVIREVSVFKIPPRSTSGGYKCGEWLQSDKIWSGRLRVVSCRTRAEIRLEDPVSGDLFAACIVAAGHRDQSVEPALDSSRYFVLKIEDGRGKHAFVGLGFGERNEAFDFNVALSDHEKHVLRESDRDSSGGSGNGGEDGQSIDIHP
;
A
#
# COMPACT_ATOMS: atom_id res chain seq x y z
N MET A 1 -32.11 40.15 -26.71
CA MET A 1 -30.89 39.37 -26.97
C MET A 1 -30.39 38.92 -25.62
N ALA A 2 -30.45 37.61 -25.38
CA ALA A 2 -29.99 37.00 -24.13
C ALA A 2 -28.51 36.65 -24.29
N GLU A 3 -27.65 37.16 -23.41
CA GLU A 3 -26.32 36.61 -23.19
C GLU A 3 -26.42 35.71 -21.97
N THR A 4 -26.38 34.40 -22.24
CA THR A 4 -26.17 33.36 -21.25
C THR A 4 -24.73 33.47 -20.73
N PRO A 5 -24.48 33.43 -19.40
CA PRO A 5 -23.12 33.29 -18.91
C PRO A 5 -22.60 31.90 -19.29
N SER A 6 -21.43 31.86 -19.92
CA SER A 6 -20.68 30.64 -20.22
C SER A 6 -20.51 29.78 -18.96
N PRO A 7 -20.65 28.45 -19.04
CA PRO A 7 -20.27 27.57 -17.95
C PRO A 7 -18.74 27.64 -17.86
N SER A 8 -18.23 28.42 -16.89
CA SER A 8 -16.88 28.24 -16.41
C SER A 8 -16.80 26.81 -15.90
N PHE A 9 -16.23 25.96 -16.73
CA PHE A 9 -15.75 24.62 -16.46
C PHE A 9 -15.45 24.49 -14.96
N LEU A 10 -16.33 23.78 -14.27
CA LEU A 10 -15.89 22.97 -13.15
C LEU A 10 -14.85 22.05 -13.77
N VAL A 11 -13.58 22.44 -13.69
CA VAL A 11 -12.52 21.45 -13.68
C VAL A 11 -12.87 20.56 -12.51
N ASP A 12 -13.31 19.35 -12.80
CA ASP A 12 -13.50 18.25 -11.86
C ASP A 12 -12.44 18.37 -10.74
N GLU A 13 -12.86 18.79 -9.55
CA GLU A 13 -12.14 18.48 -8.31
C GLU A 13 -12.17 16.95 -8.05
N ASP A 14 -12.89 16.21 -8.90
CA ASP A 14 -12.88 14.77 -9.10
C ASP A 14 -11.67 14.27 -9.93
N GLU A 15 -10.48 14.85 -9.74
CA GLU A 15 -9.24 14.04 -9.73
C GLU A 15 -9.16 13.22 -8.41
N GLU A 16 -10.32 13.00 -7.79
CA GLU A 16 -10.88 11.74 -7.29
C GLU A 16 -9.80 10.77 -6.85
N THR A 17 -9.66 10.68 -5.53
CA THR A 17 -8.74 9.79 -4.83
C THR A 17 -9.17 8.34 -5.11
N PHE A 18 -8.81 7.81 -6.28
CA PHE A 18 -9.16 6.44 -6.67
C PHE A 18 -8.48 5.45 -5.74
N GLU A 19 -9.27 4.93 -4.80
CA GLU A 19 -8.90 3.82 -3.95
C GLU A 19 -9.22 2.50 -4.67
N HIS A 20 -8.18 1.77 -5.07
CA HIS A 20 -8.37 0.47 -5.72
C HIS A 20 -8.11 -0.66 -4.72
N THR A 21 -9.12 -1.52 -4.48
CA THR A 21 -8.92 -2.69 -3.62
C THR A 21 -8.07 -3.73 -4.36
N LEU A 22 -6.87 -3.99 -3.85
CA LEU A 22 -5.92 -4.95 -4.43
C LEU A 22 -6.21 -6.37 -3.95
N LEU A 23 -6.57 -6.53 -2.68
CA LEU A 23 -6.74 -7.84 -2.06
C LEU A 23 -7.71 -7.78 -0.89
N VAL A 24 -8.52 -8.82 -0.73
CA VAL A 24 -9.38 -9.03 0.44
C VAL A 24 -9.16 -10.45 0.96
N ILE A 25 -8.77 -10.57 2.22
CA ILE A 25 -8.58 -11.84 2.92
C ILE A 25 -9.63 -11.94 4.03
N ARG A 26 -10.36 -13.05 4.05
CA ARG A 26 -11.57 -13.19 4.88
C ARG A 26 -11.25 -13.31 6.36
N GLU A 27 -10.14 -13.98 6.69
CA GLU A 27 -9.75 -14.25 8.06
C GLU A 27 -8.25 -14.09 8.25
N VAL A 28 -7.88 -13.15 9.11
CA VAL A 28 -6.51 -12.98 9.63
C VAL A 28 -6.54 -12.92 11.15
N SER A 29 -5.42 -13.25 11.78
CA SER A 29 -5.23 -13.09 13.21
C SER A 29 -4.15 -12.05 13.49
N VAL A 30 -4.40 -11.18 14.47
CA VAL A 30 -3.47 -10.14 14.90
C VAL A 30 -2.98 -10.48 16.30
N PHE A 31 -1.67 -10.42 16.48
CA PHE A 31 -0.95 -10.77 17.68
C PHE A 31 -0.25 -9.54 18.25
N LYS A 32 -0.25 -9.40 19.57
CA LYS A 32 0.56 -8.41 20.25
C LYS A 32 2.00 -8.88 20.22
N ILE A 33 2.91 -8.00 19.79
CA ILE A 33 4.33 -8.29 19.80
C ILE A 33 5.06 -7.30 20.71
N PRO A 34 6.12 -7.74 21.42
CA PRO A 34 6.90 -6.85 22.24
C PRO A 34 7.64 -5.83 21.35
N PRO A 35 7.84 -4.58 21.83
CA PRO A 35 8.65 -3.61 21.12
C PRO A 35 10.08 -4.15 20.94
N ARG A 36 10.62 -3.99 19.73
CA ARG A 36 11.92 -4.56 19.32
C ARG A 36 13.04 -4.22 20.30
N SER A 37 13.62 -5.25 20.92
CA SER A 37 14.91 -5.17 21.62
C SER A 37 16.04 -5.48 20.64
N THR A 38 16.63 -4.45 20.04
CA THR A 38 17.94 -4.42 19.35
C THR A 38 18.30 -5.58 18.39
N SER A 39 18.38 -5.23 17.10
CA SER A 39 19.15 -5.91 16.03
C SER A 39 18.69 -7.26 15.50
N GLY A 40 17.66 -7.89 16.08
CA GLY A 40 17.02 -9.09 15.53
C GLY A 40 15.73 -8.79 14.78
N GLY A 41 15.54 -9.38 13.59
CA GLY A 41 14.22 -9.42 12.92
C GLY A 41 13.20 -10.21 13.73
N TYR A 42 11.91 -10.09 13.40
CA TYR A 42 10.86 -10.74 14.19
C TYR A 42 10.76 -12.25 13.90
N LYS A 43 10.62 -13.04 14.97
CA LYS A 43 10.34 -14.48 14.89
C LYS A 43 8.95 -14.76 15.45
N CYS A 44 8.11 -15.44 14.67
CA CYS A 44 6.75 -15.76 15.06
C CYS A 44 6.67 -16.94 16.03
N GLY A 45 7.73 -17.75 16.15
CA GLY A 45 7.82 -18.84 17.14
C GLY A 45 7.71 -18.37 18.59
N GLU A 46 7.88 -17.06 18.86
CA GLU A 46 7.70 -16.46 20.19
C GLU A 46 6.29 -15.91 20.41
N TRP A 47 5.44 -15.83 19.37
CA TRP A 47 4.07 -15.31 19.48
C TRP A 47 3.14 -16.46 19.87
N LEU A 48 2.64 -16.43 21.10
CA LEU A 48 1.75 -17.45 21.61
C LEU A 48 0.31 -17.19 21.16
N GLN A 49 -0.53 -18.22 21.18
CA GLN A 49 -1.95 -18.05 20.89
C GLN A 49 -2.66 -17.13 21.91
N SER A 50 -2.11 -17.02 23.12
CA SER A 50 -2.53 -16.04 24.13
C SER A 50 -2.22 -14.59 23.75
N ASP A 51 -1.28 -14.35 22.85
CA ASP A 51 -0.94 -13.01 22.35
C ASP A 51 -1.88 -12.56 21.23
N LYS A 52 -2.79 -13.42 20.75
CA LYS A 52 -3.81 -13.05 19.79
C LYS A 52 -4.75 -12.02 20.42
N ILE A 53 -4.75 -10.81 19.88
CA ILE A 53 -5.59 -9.69 20.35
C ILE A 53 -6.83 -9.47 19.49
N TRP A 54 -6.79 -9.89 18.22
CA TRP A 54 -7.89 -9.66 17.29
C TRP A 54 -7.89 -10.67 16.13
N SER A 55 -9.04 -10.85 15.51
CA SER A 55 -9.15 -11.51 14.19
C SER A 55 -10.31 -10.95 13.41
N GLY A 56 -10.15 -10.91 12.09
CA GLY A 56 -11.17 -10.38 11.21
C GLY A 56 -10.71 -10.35 9.76
N ARG A 57 -11.26 -9.43 8.99
CA ARG A 57 -10.98 -9.28 7.57
C ARG A 57 -9.79 -8.36 7.36
N LEU A 58 -8.93 -8.70 6.40
CA LEU A 58 -7.88 -7.82 5.92
C LEU A 58 -8.23 -7.34 4.51
N ARG A 59 -8.09 -6.04 4.27
CA ARG A 59 -8.25 -5.43 2.96
C ARG A 59 -7.02 -4.60 2.62
N VAL A 60 -6.43 -4.84 1.46
CA VAL A 60 -5.34 -4.03 0.91
C VAL A 60 -5.94 -3.09 -0.13
N VAL A 61 -5.75 -1.79 0.08
CA VAL A 61 -6.24 -0.72 -0.77
C VAL A 61 -5.05 0.05 -1.32
N SER A 62 -5.04 0.32 -2.62
CA SER A 62 -4.09 1.19 -3.28
C SER A 62 -4.66 2.60 -3.33
N CYS A 63 -3.97 3.58 -2.75
CA CYS A 63 -4.32 4.99 -2.77
C CYS A 63 -3.22 5.76 -3.52
N ARG A 64 -3.37 5.91 -4.84
CA ARG A 64 -2.40 6.60 -5.72
C ARG A 64 -0.97 6.07 -5.55
N THR A 65 -0.15 6.74 -4.73
CA THR A 65 1.27 6.42 -4.51
C THR A 65 1.55 5.61 -3.23
N ARG A 66 0.52 5.24 -2.46
CA ARG A 66 0.66 4.46 -1.23
C ARG A 66 -0.33 3.30 -1.19
N ALA A 67 0.05 2.22 -0.50
CA ALA A 67 -0.88 1.15 -0.14
C ALA A 67 -1.33 1.31 1.31
N GLU A 68 -2.56 0.95 1.60
CA GLU A 68 -3.16 0.93 2.92
C GLU A 68 -3.68 -0.47 3.21
N ILE A 69 -3.22 -1.05 4.31
CA ILE A 69 -3.67 -2.35 4.79
C ILE A 69 -4.64 -2.08 5.94
N ARG A 70 -5.93 -2.33 5.70
CA ARG A 70 -7.02 -2.12 6.64
C ARG A 70 -7.41 -3.45 7.29
N LEU A 71 -7.43 -3.48 8.61
CA LEU A 71 -7.92 -4.58 9.43
C LEU A 71 -9.32 -4.22 9.89
N GLU A 72 -10.32 -4.96 9.43
CA GLU A 72 -11.74 -4.62 9.57
C GLU A 72 -12.52 -5.76 10.22
N ASP A 73 -13.49 -5.40 11.05
CA ASP A 73 -14.40 -6.38 11.62
C ASP A 73 -15.23 -7.04 10.50
N PRO A 74 -15.31 -8.39 10.43
CA PRO A 74 -15.99 -9.07 9.34
C PRO A 74 -17.51 -8.93 9.37
N VAL A 75 -18.09 -8.51 10.50
CA VAL A 75 -19.54 -8.35 10.71
C VAL A 75 -19.96 -6.90 10.54
N SER A 76 -19.33 -5.96 11.26
CA SER A 76 -19.70 -4.54 11.20
C SER A 76 -18.99 -3.76 10.10
N GLY A 77 -17.81 -4.22 9.67
CA GLY A 77 -16.93 -3.47 8.78
C GLY A 77 -16.16 -2.36 9.47
N ASP A 78 -16.18 -2.30 10.81
CA ASP A 78 -15.44 -1.28 11.57
C ASP A 78 -13.93 -1.48 11.42
N LEU A 79 -13.22 -0.38 11.19
CA LEU A 79 -11.77 -0.37 11.13
C LEU A 79 -11.17 -0.59 12.52
N PHE A 80 -10.48 -1.71 12.71
CA PHE A 80 -9.71 -1.99 13.92
C PHE A 80 -8.35 -1.30 13.89
N ALA A 81 -7.64 -1.39 12.76
CA ALA A 81 -6.29 -0.87 12.61
C ALA A 81 -5.95 -0.66 11.13
N ALA A 82 -5.11 0.34 10.84
CA ALA A 82 -4.59 0.59 9.50
C ALA A 82 -3.06 0.66 9.50
N CYS A 83 -2.45 0.07 8.49
CA CYS A 83 -1.03 0.19 8.20
C CYS A 83 -0.87 0.90 6.85
N ILE A 84 -0.17 2.03 6.86
CA ILE A 84 0.11 2.80 5.65
C ILE A 84 1.50 2.40 5.15
N VAL A 85 1.56 1.95 3.90
CA VAL A 85 2.77 1.54 3.20
C VAL A 85 3.09 2.59 2.15
N ALA A 86 4.04 3.47 2.45
CA ALA A 86 4.54 4.45 1.49
C ALA A 86 5.44 3.77 0.42
N ALA A 87 5.44 4.31 -0.79
CA ALA A 87 6.30 3.83 -1.88
C ALA A 87 7.78 3.74 -1.44
N GLY A 88 8.40 2.58 -1.67
CA GLY A 88 9.79 2.31 -1.30
C GLY A 88 10.05 2.17 0.21
N HIS A 89 9.01 2.25 1.06
CA HIS A 89 9.09 2.11 2.51
C HIS A 89 8.33 0.89 3.02
N ARG A 90 8.14 -0.11 2.15
CA ARG A 90 7.49 -1.36 2.50
C ARG A 90 8.19 -2.05 3.66
N ASP A 91 9.50 -2.18 3.64
CA ASP A 91 10.26 -2.88 4.68
C ASP A 91 10.14 -2.24 6.08
N GLN A 92 9.78 -0.95 6.14
CA GLN A 92 9.54 -0.24 7.40
C GLN A 92 8.11 -0.41 7.93
N SER A 93 7.19 -0.77 7.03
CA SER A 93 5.75 -0.83 7.31
C SER A 93 5.26 -2.27 7.46
N VAL A 94 5.84 -3.18 6.68
CA VAL A 94 5.52 -4.61 6.64
C VAL A 94 6.83 -5.40 6.63
N GLU A 95 7.07 -6.18 7.68
CA GLU A 95 8.26 -7.03 7.78
C GLU A 95 7.85 -8.50 7.87
N PRO A 96 8.33 -9.40 7.00
CA PRO A 96 8.04 -10.83 7.11
C PRO A 96 8.74 -11.45 8.33
N ALA A 97 8.09 -12.44 8.96
CA ALA A 97 8.73 -13.21 10.03
C ALA A 97 9.87 -14.09 9.48
N LEU A 98 10.97 -14.20 10.22
CA LEU A 98 12.17 -14.92 9.76
C LEU A 98 12.01 -16.44 9.69
N ASP A 99 11.09 -17.00 10.46
CA ASP A 99 10.88 -18.42 10.67
C ASP A 99 9.60 -18.96 10.00
N SER A 100 8.78 -18.08 9.41
CA SER A 100 7.53 -18.47 8.78
C SER A 100 7.11 -17.54 7.66
N SER A 101 6.61 -18.13 6.57
CA SER A 101 6.04 -17.41 5.44
C SER A 101 4.58 -17.00 5.64
N ARG A 102 3.96 -17.35 6.77
CA ARG A 102 2.55 -17.01 7.07
C ARG A 102 2.38 -15.84 8.03
N TYR A 103 3.47 -15.36 8.60
CA TYR A 103 3.44 -14.33 9.61
C TYR A 103 4.24 -13.12 9.16
N PHE A 104 3.70 -11.96 9.46
CA PHE A 104 4.26 -10.66 9.11
C PHE A 104 4.13 -9.75 10.33
N VAL A 105 4.91 -8.69 10.37
CA VAL A 105 4.75 -7.61 11.32
C VAL A 105 4.27 -6.39 10.57
N LEU A 106 3.18 -5.80 11.04
CA LEU A 106 2.64 -4.56 10.51
C LEU A 106 2.93 -3.42 11.47
N LYS A 107 3.30 -2.27 10.90
CA LYS A 107 3.37 -0.99 11.59
C LYS A 107 2.00 -0.30 11.49
N ILE A 108 1.22 -0.36 12.57
CA ILE A 108 -0.10 0.28 12.67
C ILE A 108 0.08 1.73 13.13
N GLU A 109 -0.75 2.63 12.61
CA GLU A 109 -0.83 4.02 13.06
C GLU A 109 -2.11 4.27 13.89
N ASP A 110 -1.99 5.02 14.99
CA ASP A 110 -3.10 5.38 15.90
C ASP A 110 -3.86 6.66 15.44
N GLY A 111 -3.65 7.13 14.21
CA GLY A 111 -4.19 8.38 13.68
C GLY A 111 -3.69 9.67 14.35
N ARG A 112 -2.95 9.55 15.47
CA ARG A 112 -2.32 10.65 16.22
C ARG A 112 -0.80 10.75 15.97
N GLY A 113 -0.31 10.12 14.90
CA GLY A 113 1.11 10.05 14.56
C GLY A 113 1.94 9.09 15.44
N LYS A 114 1.29 8.33 16.33
CA LYS A 114 1.95 7.22 17.05
C LYS A 114 1.87 5.95 16.23
N HIS A 115 2.93 5.15 16.31
CA HIS A 115 3.00 3.87 15.64
C HIS A 115 3.18 2.73 16.64
N ALA A 116 2.55 1.61 16.36
CA ALA A 116 2.73 0.36 17.08
C ALA A 116 3.03 -0.77 16.10
N PHE A 117 3.76 -1.78 16.56
CA PHE A 117 3.98 -2.99 15.77
C PHE A 117 3.06 -4.09 16.26
N VAL A 118 2.44 -4.79 15.31
CA VAL A 118 1.58 -5.95 15.58
C VAL A 118 1.99 -7.10 14.69
N GLY A 119 1.88 -8.32 15.20
CA GLY A 119 2.02 -9.52 14.40
C GLY A 119 0.73 -9.77 13.62
N LEU A 120 0.85 -10.12 12.35
CA LEU A 120 -0.23 -10.57 11.48
C LEU A 120 0.03 -12.02 11.11
N GLY A 121 -0.97 -12.88 11.27
CA GLY A 121 -0.92 -14.27 10.87
C GLY A 121 -2.06 -14.61 9.91
N PHE A 122 -1.71 -15.29 8.82
CA PHE A 122 -2.66 -15.84 7.86
C PHE A 122 -3.01 -17.28 8.21
N GLY A 123 -4.27 -17.67 7.99
CA GLY A 123 -4.69 -19.06 8.15
C GLY A 123 -3.98 -19.96 7.14
N GLU A 124 -3.97 -19.53 5.89
CA GLU A 124 -3.40 -20.29 4.77
C GLU A 124 -2.08 -19.68 4.26
N ARG A 125 -1.20 -20.56 3.74
CA ARG A 125 0.05 -20.10 3.09
C ARG A 125 -0.21 -19.35 1.79
N ASN A 126 -1.28 -19.69 1.09
CA ASN A 126 -1.63 -19.08 -0.18
C ASN A 126 -2.08 -17.63 0.02
N GLU A 127 -2.91 -17.36 1.03
CA GLU A 127 -3.33 -15.99 1.38
C GLU A 127 -2.14 -15.10 1.76
N ALA A 128 -1.18 -15.64 2.53
CA ALA A 128 0.06 -14.95 2.85
C ALA A 128 0.91 -14.61 1.61
N PHE A 129 0.94 -15.53 0.65
CA PHE A 129 1.63 -15.33 -0.61
C PHE A 129 0.95 -14.26 -1.46
N ASP A 130 -0.38 -14.33 -1.62
CA ASP A 130 -1.17 -13.36 -2.38
C ASP A 130 -1.05 -11.96 -1.77
N PHE A 131 -1.04 -11.84 -0.43
CA PHE A 131 -0.77 -10.59 0.27
C PHE A 131 0.60 -10.01 -0.09
N ASN A 132 1.64 -10.84 -0.05
CA ASN A 132 2.99 -10.42 -0.36
C ASN A 132 3.14 -10.01 -1.84
N VAL A 133 2.45 -10.69 -2.75
CA VAL A 133 2.42 -10.37 -4.19
C VAL A 133 1.66 -9.07 -4.44
N ALA A 134 0.47 -8.89 -3.86
CA ALA A 134 -0.34 -7.68 -4.02
C ALA A 134 0.43 -6.41 -3.62
N LEU A 135 1.15 -6.45 -2.49
CA LEU A 135 2.01 -5.35 -2.06
C LEU A 135 3.19 -5.12 -3.02
N SER A 136 3.80 -6.20 -3.53
CA SER A 136 4.94 -6.10 -4.47
C SER A 136 4.53 -5.53 -5.81
N ASP A 137 3.36 -5.91 -6.31
CA ASP A 137 2.83 -5.45 -7.58
C ASP A 137 2.52 -3.95 -7.52
N HIS A 138 1.86 -3.52 -6.44
CA HIS A 138 1.59 -2.11 -6.20
C HIS A 138 2.88 -1.27 -6.11
N GLU A 139 3.89 -1.72 -5.35
CA GLU A 139 5.16 -1.00 -5.23
C GLU A 139 5.86 -0.84 -6.60
N LYS A 140 5.84 -1.89 -7.43
CA LYS A 140 6.38 -1.83 -8.80
C LYS A 140 5.56 -0.91 -9.70
N HIS A 141 4.24 -0.88 -9.53
CA HIS A 141 3.36 -0.01 -10.30
C HIS A 141 3.65 1.46 -9.99
N VAL A 142 3.70 1.82 -8.70
CA VAL A 142 3.98 3.19 -8.25
C VAL A 142 5.37 3.65 -8.68
N LEU A 143 6.38 2.77 -8.65
CA LEU A 143 7.72 3.10 -9.12
C LEU A 143 7.76 3.43 -10.63
N ARG A 144 7.02 2.68 -11.45
CA ARG A 144 6.92 2.90 -12.90
C ARG A 144 6.15 4.18 -13.26
N GLU A 145 5.11 4.51 -12.50
CA GLU A 145 4.35 5.75 -12.69
C GLU A 145 5.14 6.98 -12.25
N SER A 146 5.89 6.88 -11.15
CA SER A 146 6.75 7.98 -10.68
C SER A 146 7.82 8.38 -11.70
N ASP A 147 8.33 7.42 -12.49
CA ASP A 147 9.32 7.66 -13.56
C ASP A 147 8.69 8.33 -14.80
N ARG A 148 7.40 8.06 -15.05
CA ARG A 148 6.63 8.70 -16.14
C ARG A 148 6.23 10.14 -15.82
N ASP A 149 5.90 10.42 -14.57
CA ASP A 149 5.55 11.78 -14.13
C ASP A 149 6.79 12.69 -14.07
N SER A 150 7.94 12.12 -13.67
CA SER A 150 9.22 12.86 -13.64
C SER A 150 9.79 13.16 -15.03
N SER A 151 9.28 12.53 -16.10
CA SER A 151 9.68 12.78 -17.49
C SER A 151 8.73 13.70 -18.26
N GLY A 152 7.70 14.26 -17.61
CA GLY A 152 6.74 15.21 -18.21
C GLY A 152 7.15 16.69 -18.18
N GLY A 153 8.33 17.03 -17.65
CA GLY A 153 8.77 18.40 -17.40
C GLY A 153 10.03 18.83 -18.17
N SER A 154 10.04 18.74 -19.50
CA SER A 154 10.97 19.51 -20.36
C SER A 154 10.42 19.61 -21.78
N GLY A 155 9.34 20.38 -21.93
CA GLY A 155 9.03 21.02 -23.20
C GLY A 155 9.95 22.22 -23.38
N ASN A 156 11.02 22.07 -24.16
CA ASN A 156 11.73 23.21 -24.74
C ASN A 156 11.65 23.10 -26.26
N GLY A 157 10.83 23.95 -26.87
CA GLY A 157 10.85 24.17 -28.31
C GLY A 157 12.19 24.77 -28.75
N GLY A 158 12.64 24.36 -29.94
CA GLY A 158 13.83 24.86 -30.61
C GLY A 158 13.97 24.17 -31.97
N GLU A 159 13.92 24.96 -33.02
CA GLU A 159 13.74 24.61 -34.43
C GLU A 159 14.94 23.90 -35.11
N ASP A 160 14.71 23.48 -36.36
CA ASP A 160 15.67 23.42 -37.49
C ASP A 160 16.40 22.10 -37.84
N GLY A 161 15.90 21.44 -38.91
CA GLY A 161 16.66 21.26 -40.16
C GLY A 161 17.58 20.03 -40.37
N GLN A 162 17.26 19.25 -41.43
CA GLN A 162 18.13 18.38 -42.27
C GLN A 162 18.77 17.14 -41.61
N SER A 163 19.01 15.99 -42.26
CA SER A 163 18.82 15.47 -43.61
C SER A 163 18.68 13.94 -43.50
N ILE A 164 18.00 13.32 -44.46
CA ILE A 164 17.97 11.85 -44.63
C ILE A 164 19.20 11.40 -45.43
N ASP A 165 19.99 10.48 -44.88
CA ASP A 165 21.06 9.81 -45.61
C ASP A 165 20.80 8.30 -45.68
N ILE A 166 20.27 7.85 -46.83
CA ILE A 166 20.22 6.45 -47.24
C ILE A 166 21.46 6.18 -48.09
N HIS A 167 22.32 5.25 -47.66
CA HIS A 167 23.43 4.73 -48.46
C HIS A 167 23.03 3.38 -49.12
N PRO A 168 23.59 3.05 -50.31
CA PRO A 168 23.13 2.02 -51.23
C PRO A 168 23.53 0.59 -50.84
#